data_AF-A0A6I3E286-F1
#
_entry.id   AF-A0A6I3E286-F1
#
_cell.length_a   1.000
_cell.length_b   1.000
_cell.length_c   1.000
_cell.angle_alpha   90.00
_cell.angle_beta   90.00
_cell.angle_gamma   90.00
#
_symmetry.space_group_name_H-M   'P 1'
#
loop_
_entity.id
_entity.type
_entity.pdbx_description
1 polymer ?
#
loop_
_entity_poly.entity_id
_entity_poly.type
_entity_poly.pdbx_seq_one_letter_code
_entity_poly.pdbx_strand_id
1 'polypeptide(L)'
;MGLVTVIVSFLVVGITGDWTARIMTEQQPMKMAAAEALYETKSSAPFSLFTLGTLDGSRPVVQIGLPGILSFMSTGNTSGTVEGINDLQAQYEKTYGPGNYKPVIPVAYWGFRLMIGFGAIATLFALMTLYRMRKGGTPVGKKWFLPAMLTMPFLPILANSFGWIFTESARQPWVVFGLMKTADGVSPMVSAGAVLFTMITFTALYGVLAVIEFKLMIRAIQVGPEKVSAKADSDRTLTMAY
;
A
#
# COMPACT_ATOMS: atom_id res chain seq x y z
N MET A 1 18.59 0.55 15.84
CA MET A 1 18.40 1.47 14.70
C MET A 1 17.27 1.04 13.78
N GLY A 2 17.31 -0.13 13.13
CA GLY A 2 16.28 -0.53 12.14
C GLY A 2 14.82 -0.44 12.60
N LEU A 3 14.50 -0.87 13.82
CA LEU A 3 13.13 -0.78 14.36
C LEU A 3 12.63 0.66 14.51
N VAL A 4 13.52 1.58 14.89
CA VAL A 4 13.20 3.01 15.02
C VAL A 4 12.96 3.60 13.63
N THR A 5 13.79 3.24 12.65
CA THR A 5 13.64 3.66 11.25
C THR A 5 12.27 3.25 10.69
N VAL A 6 11.81 2.02 10.96
CA VAL A 6 10.48 1.55 10.52
C VAL A 6 9.37 2.45 11.07
N ILE A 7 9.39 2.73 12.38
CA ILE A 7 8.36 3.55 13.04
C ILE A 7 8.35 4.97 12.48
N VAL A 8 9.51 5.61 12.39
CA VAL A 8 9.62 6.97 11.85
C VAL A 8 9.17 7.01 10.40
N SER A 9 9.58 6.04 9.58
CA SER A 9 9.17 5.97 8.17
C SER A 9 7.66 5.80 8.03
N PHE A 10 7.03 4.94 8.83
CA PHE A 10 5.58 4.75 8.81
C PHE A 10 4.82 6.02 9.19
N LEU A 11 5.30 6.79 10.17
CA LEU A 11 4.69 8.07 10.53
C LEU A 11 4.80 9.09 9.40
N VAL A 12 5.98 9.22 8.79
CA VAL A 12 6.20 10.14 7.67
C VAL A 12 5.34 9.76 6.46
N VAL A 13 5.30 8.47 6.11
CA VAL A 13 4.46 7.95 5.01
C VAL A 13 2.97 8.12 5.32
N GLY A 14 2.55 7.92 6.58
CA GLY A 14 1.17 8.14 7.00
C GLY A 14 0.71 9.59 6.84
N ILE A 15 1.55 10.55 7.25
CA ILE A 15 1.26 11.99 7.14
C ILE A 15 1.21 12.42 5.66
N THR A 16 2.21 12.02 4.87
CA THR A 16 2.26 12.35 3.44
C THR A 16 1.13 11.66 2.65
N GLY A 17 0.74 10.46 3.08
CA GLY A 17 -0.40 9.72 2.56
C GLY A 17 -1.74 10.42 2.79
N ASP A 18 -2.01 10.90 4.02
CA ASP A 18 -3.23 11.68 4.33
C ASP A 18 -3.32 12.94 3.45
N TRP A 19 -2.19 13.66 3.32
CA TRP A 19 -2.15 14.84 2.48
C TRP A 19 -2.45 14.53 1.01
N THR A 20 -1.88 13.45 0.47
CA THR A 20 -2.13 13.01 -0.90
C THR A 20 -3.57 12.52 -1.10
N ALA A 21 -4.17 11.88 -0.09
CA ALA A 21 -5.55 11.40 -0.13
C ALA A 21 -6.57 12.55 -0.21
N ARG A 22 -6.30 13.68 0.46
CA ARG A 22 -7.13 14.90 0.34
C ARG A 22 -7.11 15.46 -1.07
N ILE A 23 -5.90 15.62 -1.64
CA ILE A 23 -5.73 16.07 -3.03
C ILE A 23 -6.46 15.10 -3.99
N MET A 24 -6.39 13.80 -3.73
CA MET A 24 -7.07 12.80 -4.52
C MET A 24 -8.60 12.87 -4.41
N THR A 25 -9.15 13.25 -3.24
CA THR A 25 -10.59 13.49 -3.08
C THR A 25 -11.06 14.61 -4.00
N GLU A 26 -10.29 15.68 -4.13
CA GLU A 26 -10.64 16.82 -4.99
C GLU A 26 -10.45 16.51 -6.48
N GLN A 27 -9.35 15.85 -6.84
CA GLN A 27 -8.99 15.62 -8.25
C GLN A 27 -9.65 14.38 -8.85
N GLN A 28 -9.84 13.32 -8.05
CA GLN A 28 -10.35 12.02 -8.47
C GLN A 28 -11.28 11.43 -7.39
N PRO A 29 -12.45 12.03 -7.15
CA PRO A 29 -13.36 11.61 -6.08
C PRO A 29 -13.77 10.14 -6.19
N MET A 30 -13.93 9.61 -7.41
CA MET A 30 -14.25 8.20 -7.67
C MET A 30 -13.22 7.24 -7.06
N LYS A 31 -11.94 7.60 -7.09
CA LYS A 31 -10.85 6.77 -6.57
C LYS A 31 -10.90 6.67 -5.05
N MET A 32 -11.19 7.79 -4.38
CA MET A 32 -11.38 7.84 -2.93
C MET A 32 -12.66 7.12 -2.50
N ALA A 33 -13.76 7.35 -3.20
CA ALA A 33 -15.02 6.67 -2.94
C ALA A 33 -14.87 5.13 -3.06
N ALA A 34 -14.12 4.66 -4.07
CA ALA A 34 -13.81 3.25 -4.26
C ALA A 34 -12.88 2.66 -3.17
N ALA A 35 -11.90 3.43 -2.67
CA ALA A 35 -11.01 3.00 -1.58
C ALA A 35 -11.78 2.68 -0.29
N GLU A 36 -12.85 3.45 -0.05
CA GLU A 36 -13.69 3.36 1.15
C GLU A 36 -14.96 2.53 0.95
N ALA A 37 -15.23 2.10 -0.29
CA ALA A 37 -16.49 1.50 -0.69
C ALA A 37 -17.70 2.35 -0.24
N LEU A 38 -17.62 3.66 -0.50
CA LEU A 38 -18.71 4.60 -0.28
C LEU A 38 -19.62 4.64 -1.50
N TYR A 39 -20.74 3.91 -1.45
CA TYR A 39 -21.64 3.79 -2.60
C TYR A 39 -22.50 5.04 -2.84
N GLU A 40 -22.99 5.64 -1.76
CA GLU A 40 -23.89 6.80 -1.79
C GLU A 40 -23.21 8.01 -1.13
N THR A 41 -23.43 9.20 -1.69
CA THR A 41 -22.91 10.45 -1.13
C THR A 41 -23.44 10.67 0.27
N LYS A 42 -22.55 10.92 1.23
CA LYS A 42 -22.92 11.14 2.63
C LYS A 42 -22.13 12.28 3.25
N SER A 43 -22.83 13.13 3.99
CA SER A 43 -22.24 14.01 4.99
C SER A 43 -21.86 13.18 6.23
N SER A 44 -20.69 13.45 6.83
CA SER A 44 -20.14 12.62 7.92
C SER A 44 -19.93 11.16 7.53
N ALA A 45 -19.33 10.91 6.37
CA ALA A 45 -19.07 9.59 5.85
C ALA A 45 -18.26 8.75 6.84
N PRO A 46 -18.63 7.47 7.05
CA PRO A 46 -17.89 6.57 7.92
C PRO A 46 -16.59 6.11 7.27
N PHE A 47 -15.51 6.02 8.05
CA PHE A 47 -14.31 5.30 7.63
C PHE A 47 -14.60 3.81 7.66
N SER A 48 -14.41 3.12 6.54
CA SER A 48 -14.74 1.71 6.45
C SER A 48 -13.62 0.86 7.05
N LEU A 49 -13.89 0.15 8.14
CA LEU A 49 -12.94 -0.80 8.71
C LEU A 49 -12.96 -2.12 7.94
N PHE A 50 -14.15 -2.57 7.54
CA PHE A 50 -14.35 -3.79 6.80
C PHE A 50 -15.60 -3.69 5.93
N THR A 51 -15.53 -4.11 4.68
CA THR A 51 -16.64 -4.08 3.73
C THR A 51 -16.45 -5.21 2.74
N LEU A 52 -17.53 -5.96 2.57
CA LEU A 52 -17.70 -6.86 1.45
C LEU A 52 -18.80 -6.23 0.60
N GLY A 53 -18.41 -5.73 -0.55
CA GLY A 53 -19.31 -5.22 -1.57
C GLY A 53 -19.75 -6.32 -2.53
N THR A 54 -20.82 -6.07 -3.27
CA THR A 54 -21.15 -6.88 -4.44
C THR A 54 -20.10 -6.68 -5.55
N LEU A 55 -19.86 -7.72 -6.36
CA LEU A 55 -18.85 -7.69 -7.44
C LEU A 55 -19.17 -6.66 -8.54
N ASP A 56 -20.46 -6.34 -8.72
CA ASP A 56 -20.95 -5.28 -9.62
C ASP A 56 -20.70 -3.86 -9.09
N GLY A 57 -20.27 -3.76 -7.82
CA GLY A 57 -19.99 -2.51 -7.16
C GLY A 57 -21.19 -1.59 -7.01
N SER A 58 -22.41 -2.13 -6.86
CA SER A 58 -23.63 -1.34 -6.68
C SER A 58 -23.99 -1.08 -5.23
N ARG A 59 -23.70 -2.04 -4.33
CA ARG A 59 -24.10 -1.95 -2.91
C ARG A 59 -23.13 -2.67 -1.95
N PRO A 60 -23.09 -2.27 -0.67
CA PRO A 60 -22.42 -3.05 0.36
C PRO A 60 -23.26 -4.28 0.75
N VAL A 61 -22.64 -5.44 0.90
CA VAL A 61 -23.25 -6.64 1.50
C VAL A 61 -23.04 -6.63 3.01
N VAL A 62 -21.81 -6.32 3.44
CA VAL A 62 -21.43 -6.14 4.84
C VAL A 62 -20.58 -4.88 4.91
N GLN A 63 -20.87 -3.95 5.81
CA GLN A 63 -20.05 -2.76 6.03
C GLN A 63 -19.96 -2.47 7.53
N ILE A 64 -18.73 -2.43 8.05
CA ILE A 64 -18.40 -2.01 9.40
C ILE A 64 -17.55 -0.76 9.24
N GLY A 65 -18.04 0.37 9.76
CA GLY A 65 -17.32 1.63 9.67
C GLY A 65 -17.43 2.45 10.95
N LEU A 66 -16.44 3.31 11.16
CA LEU A 66 -16.44 4.29 12.25
C LEU A 66 -16.97 5.63 11.73
N PRO A 67 -18.08 6.16 12.27
CA PRO A 67 -18.71 7.36 11.75
C PRO A 67 -17.80 8.59 11.86
N GLY A 68 -17.83 9.47 10.85
CA GLY A 68 -17.19 10.79 10.86
C GLY A 68 -15.68 10.85 10.62
N ILE A 69 -14.96 9.72 10.68
CA ILE A 69 -13.50 9.69 10.44
C ILE A 69 -13.18 9.95 8.97
N LEU A 70 -13.95 9.40 8.02
CA LEU A 70 -13.65 9.57 6.60
C LEU A 70 -13.88 11.01 6.14
N SER A 71 -14.95 11.68 6.62
CA SER A 71 -15.16 13.10 6.33
C SER A 71 -14.01 13.97 6.85
N PHE A 72 -13.51 13.69 8.05
CA PHE A 72 -12.36 14.41 8.60
C PHE A 72 -11.09 14.20 7.77
N MET A 73 -10.78 12.95 7.37
CA MET A 73 -9.61 12.66 6.54
C MET A 73 -9.72 13.26 5.13
N SER A 74 -10.93 13.25 4.55
CA SER A 74 -11.14 13.68 3.16
C SER A 74 -11.26 15.21 3.03
N THR A 75 -11.92 15.87 3.98
CA THR A 75 -12.26 17.31 3.89
C THR A 75 -11.67 18.17 5.00
N GLY A 76 -11.07 17.56 6.03
CA GLY A 76 -10.65 18.26 7.25
C GLY A 76 -11.78 18.59 8.22
N ASN A 77 -13.04 18.32 7.85
CA ASN A 77 -14.22 18.57 8.70
C ASN A 77 -15.00 17.27 8.90
N THR A 78 -15.40 16.98 10.14
CA THR A 78 -16.21 15.80 10.48
C THR A 78 -17.59 15.79 9.81
N SER A 79 -18.10 16.95 9.39
CA SER A 79 -19.38 17.09 8.66
C SER A 79 -19.22 17.24 7.14
N GLY A 80 -18.00 17.11 6.59
CA GLY A 80 -17.78 17.22 5.15
C GLY A 80 -18.53 16.15 4.36
N THR A 81 -19.06 16.53 3.20
CA THR A 81 -19.72 15.63 2.26
C THR A 81 -18.68 14.92 1.41
N VAL A 82 -18.74 13.59 1.36
CA VAL A 82 -17.90 12.78 0.48
C VAL A 82 -18.79 12.18 -0.60
N GLU A 83 -18.40 12.37 -1.85
CA GLU A 83 -19.15 11.90 -3.02
C GLU A 83 -19.12 10.36 -3.11
N GLY A 84 -20.28 9.77 -3.36
CA GLY A 84 -20.45 8.33 -3.49
C GLY A 84 -20.22 7.82 -4.91
N ILE A 85 -19.88 6.54 -5.02
CA ILE A 85 -19.59 5.86 -6.29
C ILE A 85 -20.78 5.92 -7.27
N ASN A 86 -22.01 5.71 -6.78
CA ASN A 86 -23.21 5.69 -7.63
C ASN A 86 -23.55 7.09 -8.15
N ASP A 87 -23.40 8.11 -7.31
CA ASP A 87 -23.64 9.51 -7.68
C ASP A 87 -22.60 10.01 -8.68
N LEU A 88 -21.33 9.68 -8.45
CA LEU A 88 -20.23 9.99 -9.36
C LEU A 88 -20.38 9.28 -10.70
N GLN A 89 -20.83 8.03 -10.70
CA GLN A 89 -21.13 7.30 -11.93
C GLN A 89 -22.20 8.01 -12.75
N ALA A 90 -23.31 8.42 -12.11
CA ALA A 90 -24.37 9.18 -12.77
C ALA A 90 -23.88 10.54 -13.29
N GLN A 91 -22.98 11.21 -12.56
CA GLN A 91 -22.37 12.46 -13.00
C GLN A 91 -21.45 12.26 -14.20
N TYR A 92 -20.64 11.20 -14.20
CA TYR A 92 -19.71 10.88 -15.29
C TYR A 92 -20.44 10.41 -16.54
N GLU A 93 -21.55 9.68 -16.42
CA GLU A 93 -22.42 9.36 -17.56
C GLU A 93 -22.99 10.61 -18.23
N LYS A 94 -23.39 11.63 -17.44
CA LYS A 94 -23.87 12.91 -17.97
C LYS A 94 -22.77 13.70 -18.67
N THR A 95 -21.54 13.62 -18.17
CA THR A 95 -20.41 14.44 -18.63
C THR A 95 -19.69 13.83 -19.83
N TYR A 96 -19.44 12.51 -19.78
CA TYR A 96 -18.61 11.77 -20.74
C TYR A 96 -19.42 10.82 -21.63
N GLY A 97 -20.74 10.78 -21.46
CA GLY A 97 -21.65 9.91 -22.20
C GLY A 97 -21.84 8.53 -21.56
N PRO A 98 -22.73 7.70 -22.13
CA PRO A 98 -23.09 6.41 -21.56
C PRO A 98 -21.87 5.48 -21.45
N GLY A 99 -21.71 4.85 -20.28
CA GLY A 99 -20.62 3.90 -20.03
C GLY A 99 -20.39 3.66 -18.55
N ASN A 100 -19.59 2.64 -18.22
CA ASN A 100 -19.22 2.34 -16.84
C ASN A 100 -17.88 3.02 -16.49
N TYR A 101 -17.91 3.97 -15.55
CA TYR A 101 -16.75 4.69 -15.06
C TYR A 101 -16.28 4.25 -13.68
N LYS A 102 -16.93 3.22 -13.11
CA LYS A 102 -16.57 2.67 -11.82
C LYS A 102 -15.35 1.75 -11.96
N PRO A 103 -14.30 1.92 -11.14
CA PRO A 103 -13.23 0.95 -11.07
C PRO A 103 -13.71 -0.36 -10.43
N VAL A 104 -12.85 -1.38 -10.44
CA VAL A 104 -13.12 -2.64 -9.73
C VAL A 104 -13.02 -2.41 -8.22
N ILE A 105 -14.17 -2.10 -7.59
CA ILE A 105 -14.25 -1.66 -6.19
C ILE A 105 -13.56 -2.63 -5.22
N PRO A 106 -13.78 -3.96 -5.28
CA PRO A 106 -13.13 -4.87 -4.34
C PRO A 106 -11.60 -4.79 -4.38
N VAL A 107 -11.01 -4.64 -5.58
CA VAL A 107 -9.55 -4.54 -5.73
C VAL A 107 -9.04 -3.22 -5.17
N ALA A 108 -9.74 -2.11 -5.45
CA ALA A 108 -9.38 -0.80 -4.90
C ALA A 108 -9.48 -0.79 -3.36
N TYR A 109 -10.61 -1.27 -2.84
CA TYR A 109 -10.92 -1.33 -1.41
C TYR A 109 -9.89 -2.17 -0.62
N TRP A 110 -9.63 -3.40 -1.08
CA TRP A 110 -8.69 -4.29 -0.41
C TRP A 110 -7.23 -3.88 -0.64
N GLY A 111 -6.90 -3.35 -1.82
CA GLY A 111 -5.57 -2.81 -2.09
C GLY A 111 -5.20 -1.69 -1.12
N PHE A 112 -6.12 -0.74 -0.91
CA PHE A 112 -5.91 0.35 0.05
C PHE A 112 -5.71 -0.16 1.49
N ARG A 113 -6.53 -1.13 1.94
CA ARG A 113 -6.40 -1.73 3.28
C ARG A 113 -5.16 -2.55 3.47
N LEU A 114 -4.79 -3.36 2.48
CA LEU A 114 -3.60 -4.21 2.56
C LEU A 114 -2.35 -3.34 2.58
N MET A 115 -2.30 -2.26 1.78
CA MET A 115 -1.23 -1.28 1.81
C MET A 115 -1.02 -0.72 3.22
N ILE A 116 -2.07 -0.17 3.84
CA ILE A 116 -1.99 0.40 5.21
C ILE A 116 -1.73 -0.70 6.23
N GLY A 117 -2.39 -1.85 6.09
CA GLY A 117 -2.33 -2.99 6.99
C GLY A 117 -0.92 -3.56 7.12
N PHE A 118 -0.21 -3.77 6.00
CA PHE A 118 1.17 -4.25 6.05
C PHE A 118 2.11 -3.24 6.71
N GLY A 119 1.93 -1.94 6.46
CA GLY A 119 2.67 -0.87 7.15
C GLY A 119 2.40 -0.86 8.65
N ALA A 120 1.12 -1.00 9.06
CA ALA A 120 0.72 -1.05 10.45
C ALA A 120 1.25 -2.31 11.17
N ILE A 121 1.22 -3.47 10.51
CA ILE A 121 1.79 -4.73 11.04
C ILE A 121 3.30 -4.59 11.25
N ALA A 122 4.03 -4.00 10.29
CA ALA A 122 5.47 -3.77 10.43
C ALA A 122 5.79 -2.85 11.62
N THR A 123 5.07 -1.74 11.74
CA THR A 123 5.20 -0.81 12.87
C THR A 123 4.83 -1.46 14.21
N LEU A 124 3.78 -2.28 14.23
CA LEU A 124 3.36 -3.02 15.42
C LEU A 124 4.46 -4.00 15.87
N PHE A 125 5.07 -4.72 14.94
CA PHE A 125 6.19 -5.62 15.23
C PHE A 125 7.41 -4.84 15.76
N ALA A 126 7.69 -3.66 15.20
CA ALA A 126 8.75 -2.77 15.67
C ALA A 126 8.50 -2.28 17.10
N LEU A 127 7.29 -1.79 17.39
CA LEU A 127 6.89 -1.29 18.70
C LEU A 127 6.92 -2.38 19.77
N MET A 128 6.37 -3.57 19.49
CA MET A 128 6.40 -4.70 20.42
C MET A 128 7.83 -5.12 20.75
N THR A 129 8.72 -5.11 19.76
CA THR A 129 10.13 -5.44 19.94
C THR A 129 10.84 -4.40 20.81
N LEU A 130 10.69 -3.11 20.50
CA LEU A 130 11.29 -2.02 21.29
C LEU A 130 10.77 -1.99 22.73
N TYR A 131 9.47 -2.23 22.93
CA TYR A 131 8.87 -2.29 24.26
C TYR A 131 9.49 -3.40 25.12
N ARG A 132 9.68 -4.61 24.55
CA ARG A 132 10.34 -5.72 25.27
C ARG A 132 11.80 -5.43 25.57
N MET A 133 12.53 -4.84 24.61
CA MET A 133 13.91 -4.42 24.83
C MET A 133 14.01 -3.38 25.95
N ARG A 134 13.07 -2.43 26.04
CA ARG A 134 13.03 -1.42 27.10
C ARG A 134 12.77 -2.02 28.49
N LYS A 135 12.05 -3.13 28.57
CA LYS A 135 11.83 -3.88 29.83
C LYS A 135 12.99 -4.81 30.22
N GLY A 136 14.16 -4.67 29.58
CA GLY A 136 15.35 -5.47 29.88
C GLY A 136 15.30 -6.90 29.34
N GLY A 137 14.26 -7.27 28.58
CA GLY A 137 14.17 -8.58 27.94
C GLY A 137 14.85 -8.55 26.58
N THR A 138 15.80 -9.46 26.34
CA THR A 138 16.22 -9.77 24.97
C THR A 138 15.05 -10.50 24.30
N PRO A 139 14.50 -9.96 23.19
CA PRO A 139 13.45 -10.66 22.46
C PRO A 139 14.10 -11.85 21.74
N VAL A 140 14.29 -12.98 22.42
CA VAL A 140 14.87 -14.22 21.86
C VAL A 140 13.81 -15.33 21.73
N GLY A 141 12.53 -14.99 21.92
CA GLY A 141 11.45 -15.96 21.95
C GLY A 141 11.11 -16.54 20.57
N LYS A 142 11.33 -17.86 20.39
CA LYS A 142 11.11 -18.59 19.12
C LYS A 142 9.67 -18.54 18.58
N LYS A 143 8.66 -18.33 19.45
CA LYS A 143 7.23 -18.51 19.08
C LYS A 143 6.61 -17.38 18.26
N TRP A 144 7.00 -16.13 18.48
CA TRP A 144 6.42 -14.98 17.78
C TRP A 144 7.48 -14.00 17.26
N PHE A 145 8.60 -13.85 17.97
CA PHE A 145 9.62 -12.88 17.58
C PHE A 145 10.37 -13.30 16.31
N LEU A 146 10.78 -14.57 16.22
CA LEU A 146 11.45 -15.10 15.04
C LEU A 146 10.60 -14.96 13.76
N PRO A 147 9.33 -15.41 13.70
CA PRO A 147 8.51 -15.22 12.50
C PRO A 147 8.24 -13.74 12.19
N ALA A 148 8.07 -12.88 13.21
CA ALA A 148 7.92 -11.44 13.00
C ALA A 148 9.17 -10.82 12.34
N MET A 149 10.37 -11.16 12.81
CA MET A 149 11.61 -10.62 12.23
C MET A 149 11.91 -11.19 10.85
N LEU A 150 11.57 -12.44 10.57
CA LEU A 150 11.71 -13.05 9.24
C LEU A 150 10.76 -12.43 8.21
N THR A 151 9.57 -12.00 8.64
CA THR A 151 8.57 -11.39 7.75
C THR A 151 8.80 -9.90 7.51
N MET A 152 9.49 -9.19 8.41
CA MET A 152 9.74 -7.75 8.33
C MET A 152 10.26 -7.24 6.97
N PRO A 153 11.23 -7.89 6.29
CA PRO A 153 11.71 -7.42 4.99
C PRO A 153 10.64 -7.47 3.88
N PHE A 154 9.66 -8.36 3.99
CA PHE A 154 8.61 -8.55 2.98
C PHE A 154 7.44 -7.59 3.15
N LEU A 155 7.16 -7.12 4.37
CA LEU A 155 6.01 -6.26 4.65
C LEU A 155 6.02 -4.94 3.83
N PRO A 156 7.14 -4.20 3.72
CA PRO A 156 7.19 -3.00 2.88
C PRO A 156 6.98 -3.30 1.40
N ILE A 157 7.52 -4.42 0.90
CA ILE A 157 7.36 -4.84 -0.51
C ILE A 157 5.88 -5.11 -0.81
N LEU A 158 5.19 -5.82 0.10
CA LEU A 158 3.76 -6.09 -0.01
C LEU A 158 2.96 -4.78 0.07
N ALA A 159 3.25 -3.92 1.04
CA ALA A 159 2.58 -2.63 1.19
C ALA A 159 2.68 -1.79 -0.10
N ASN A 160 3.88 -1.67 -0.67
CA ASN A 160 4.12 -0.97 -1.92
C ASN A 160 3.38 -1.61 -3.10
N SER A 161 3.40 -2.93 -3.21
CA SER A 161 2.69 -3.67 -4.26
C SER A 161 1.18 -3.39 -4.22
N PHE A 162 0.57 -3.46 -3.04
CA PHE A 162 -0.86 -3.16 -2.89
C PHE A 162 -1.18 -1.69 -3.10
N GLY A 163 -0.27 -0.77 -2.76
CA GLY A 163 -0.41 0.65 -3.08
C GLY A 163 -0.42 0.92 -4.58
N TRP A 164 0.47 0.28 -5.35
CA TRP A 164 0.46 0.35 -6.82
C TRP A 164 -0.78 -0.29 -7.42
N ILE A 165 -1.18 -1.47 -6.94
CA ILE A 165 -2.42 -2.14 -7.39
C ILE A 165 -3.61 -1.22 -7.16
N PHE A 166 -3.76 -0.65 -5.96
CA PHE A 166 -4.83 0.29 -5.65
C PHE A 166 -4.82 1.50 -6.59
N THR A 167 -3.67 2.15 -6.73
CA THR A 167 -3.57 3.40 -7.49
C THR A 167 -3.86 3.21 -8.98
N GLU A 168 -3.49 2.06 -9.54
CA GLU A 168 -3.71 1.68 -10.94
C GLU A 168 -5.11 1.12 -11.19
N SER A 169 -5.59 0.21 -10.33
CA SER A 169 -6.93 -0.37 -10.49
C SER A 169 -8.03 0.66 -10.29
N ALA A 170 -7.84 1.59 -9.36
CA ALA A 170 -8.82 2.63 -9.06
C ALA A 170 -8.79 3.80 -10.06
N ARG A 171 -7.81 3.83 -10.97
CA ARG A 171 -7.76 4.77 -12.10
C ARG A 171 -8.61 4.31 -13.29
N GLN A 172 -8.89 3.00 -13.40
CA GLN A 172 -9.73 2.46 -14.45
C GLN A 172 -11.14 3.10 -14.40
N PRO A 173 -11.75 3.41 -15.56
CA PRO A 173 -11.36 3.03 -16.92
C PRO A 173 -10.47 4.07 -17.65
N TRP A 174 -9.80 4.97 -16.93
CA TRP A 174 -9.05 6.07 -17.55
C TRP A 174 -7.56 5.75 -17.71
N VAL A 175 -6.99 6.08 -18.88
CA VAL A 175 -5.53 6.27 -19.03
C VAL A 175 -5.18 7.68 -18.54
N VAL A 176 -5.90 8.66 -19.09
CA VAL A 176 -5.84 10.06 -18.70
C VAL A 176 -7.25 10.48 -18.32
N PHE A 177 -7.41 10.85 -17.05
CA PHE A 177 -8.72 11.16 -16.48
C PHE A 177 -9.43 12.25 -17.29
N GLY A 178 -10.69 11.98 -17.67
CA GLY A 178 -11.53 12.89 -18.44
C GLY A 178 -11.16 13.06 -19.92
N LEU A 179 -10.07 12.45 -20.40
CA LEU A 179 -9.57 12.63 -21.76
C LEU A 179 -9.51 11.32 -22.57
N MET A 180 -8.98 10.24 -22.01
CA MET A 180 -8.74 9.00 -22.75
C MET A 180 -9.03 7.76 -21.90
N LYS A 181 -9.86 6.85 -22.43
CA LYS A 181 -10.16 5.55 -21.79
C LYS A 181 -9.08 4.52 -22.09
N THR A 182 -8.95 3.54 -21.22
CA THR A 182 -7.99 2.42 -21.38
C THR A 182 -8.30 1.56 -22.60
N ALA A 183 -9.57 1.41 -22.95
CA ALA A 183 -9.99 0.71 -24.17
C ALA A 183 -9.46 1.39 -25.45
N ASP A 184 -9.35 2.72 -25.46
CA ASP A 184 -8.89 3.49 -26.62
C ASP A 184 -7.36 3.49 -26.75
N GLY A 185 -6.63 3.01 -25.72
CA GLY A 185 -5.17 2.96 -25.69
C GLY A 185 -4.54 1.74 -26.36
N VAL A 186 -5.36 0.80 -26.84
CA VAL A 186 -4.87 -0.44 -27.46
C VAL A 186 -4.42 -0.17 -28.89
N SER A 187 -3.17 -0.51 -29.22
CA SER A 187 -2.63 -0.31 -30.57
C SER A 187 -3.31 -1.24 -31.58
N PRO A 188 -3.91 -0.72 -32.66
CA PRO A 188 -4.62 -1.53 -33.64
C PRO A 188 -3.69 -2.37 -34.53
N MET A 189 -2.40 -2.01 -34.60
CA MET A 189 -1.41 -2.65 -35.47
C MET A 189 -0.67 -3.83 -34.81
N VAL A 190 -0.84 -4.03 -33.51
CA VAL A 190 -0.15 -5.07 -32.76
C VAL A 190 -1.09 -6.25 -32.52
N SER A 191 -0.72 -7.42 -33.02
CA SER A 191 -1.52 -8.63 -32.83
C SER A 191 -1.50 -9.09 -31.37
N ALA A 192 -2.59 -9.70 -30.91
CA ALA A 192 -2.66 -10.32 -29.58
C ALA A 192 -1.54 -11.38 -29.37
N GLY A 193 -1.13 -12.07 -30.44
CA GLY A 193 -0.03 -13.03 -30.41
C GLY A 193 1.33 -12.37 -30.12
N ALA A 194 1.60 -11.20 -30.68
CA ALA A 194 2.83 -10.45 -30.40
C ALA A 194 2.86 -9.95 -28.94
N VAL A 195 1.71 -9.45 -28.44
CA VAL A 195 1.57 -9.06 -27.03
C VAL A 195 1.80 -10.26 -26.10
N LEU A 196 1.18 -11.40 -26.39
CA LEU A 196 1.35 -12.62 -25.59
C LEU A 196 2.80 -13.11 -25.61
N PHE A 197 3.44 -13.13 -26.77
CA PHE A 197 4.84 -13.55 -26.91
C PHE A 197 5.78 -12.65 -26.10
N THR A 198 5.65 -11.33 -26.21
CA THR A 198 6.47 -10.39 -25.45
C THR A 198 6.20 -10.48 -23.96
N MET A 199 4.93 -10.61 -23.54
CA MET A 199 4.56 -10.80 -22.14
C MET A 199 5.20 -12.06 -21.55
N ILE A 200 5.08 -13.21 -22.23
CA ILE A 200 5.72 -14.47 -21.80
C ILE A 200 7.24 -14.30 -21.73
N THR A 201 7.85 -13.68 -22.74
CA THR A 201 9.30 -13.47 -22.81
C THR A 201 9.80 -12.62 -21.64
N PHE A 202 9.16 -11.47 -21.38
CA PHE A 202 9.53 -10.60 -20.27
C PHE A 202 9.24 -11.25 -18.91
N THR A 203 8.12 -11.95 -18.76
CA THR A 203 7.81 -12.69 -17.52
C THR A 203 8.84 -13.78 -17.26
N ALA A 204 9.24 -14.54 -18.28
CA ALA A 204 10.27 -15.57 -18.14
C ALA A 204 11.64 -14.96 -17.81
N LEU A 205 12.02 -13.88 -18.50
CA LEU A 205 13.29 -13.19 -18.25
C LEU A 205 13.36 -12.64 -16.82
N TYR A 206 12.33 -11.90 -16.38
CA TYR A 206 12.29 -11.38 -15.02
C TYR A 206 12.14 -12.48 -13.98
N GLY A 207 11.44 -13.58 -14.30
CA GLY A 207 11.35 -14.75 -13.43
C GLY A 207 12.72 -15.42 -13.20
N VAL A 208 13.52 -15.59 -14.25
CA VAL A 208 14.89 -16.12 -14.12
C VAL A 208 15.77 -15.19 -13.30
N LEU A 209 15.72 -13.87 -13.57
CA LEU A 209 16.47 -12.89 -12.79
C LEU A 209 16.08 -12.91 -11.31
N ALA A 210 14.77 -12.98 -10.99
CA ALA A 210 14.30 -13.06 -9.61
C ALA A 210 14.82 -14.33 -8.89
N VAL A 211 14.87 -15.48 -9.58
CA VAL A 211 15.44 -16.72 -9.00
C VAL A 211 16.95 -16.58 -8.74
N ILE A 212 17.69 -15.99 -9.68
CA ILE A 212 19.14 -15.75 -9.52
C ILE A 212 19.39 -14.80 -8.35
N GLU A 213 18.69 -13.67 -8.32
CA GLU A 213 18.80 -12.66 -7.28
C GLU A 213 18.48 -13.25 -5.91
N PHE A 214 17.38 -13.99 -5.78
CA PHE A 214 17.00 -14.61 -4.51
C PHE A 214 18.04 -15.63 -4.03
N LYS A 215 18.59 -16.45 -4.95
CA LYS A 215 19.68 -17.38 -4.62
C LYS A 215 20.94 -16.65 -4.15
N LEU A 216 21.34 -15.57 -4.83
CA LEU A 216 22.49 -14.76 -4.44
C LEU A 216 22.28 -14.09 -3.10
N MET A 217 21.07 -13.58 -2.83
CA MET A 217 20.70 -12.96 -1.57
C MET A 217 20.78 -13.97 -0.41
N ILE A 218 20.20 -15.16 -0.57
CA ILE A 218 20.30 -16.21 0.47
C ILE A 218 21.75 -16.65 0.68
N ARG A 219 22.52 -16.82 -0.41
CA ARG A 219 23.94 -17.15 -0.31
C ARG A 219 24.72 -16.08 0.46
N ALA A 220 24.48 -14.80 0.18
CA ALA A 220 25.11 -13.69 0.89
C ALA A 220 24.71 -13.65 2.38
N ILE A 221 23.43 -13.89 2.69
CA ILE A 221 22.95 -13.99 4.08
C ILE A 221 23.64 -15.14 4.82
N GLN A 222 23.87 -16.29 4.16
CA GLN A 222 24.53 -17.46 4.74
C GLN A 222 26.02 -17.28 5.00
N VAL A 223 26.72 -16.47 4.19
CA VAL A 223 28.13 -16.12 4.43
C VAL A 223 28.28 -15.40 5.79
N GLY A 224 27.26 -14.64 6.19
CA GLY A 224 27.26 -13.88 7.45
C GLY A 224 28.24 -12.71 7.43
N PRO A 225 28.18 -11.81 8.43
CA PRO A 225 29.13 -10.73 8.53
C PRO A 225 30.54 -11.29 8.78
N GLU A 226 31.56 -10.71 8.13
CA GLU A 226 32.95 -10.96 8.51
C GLU A 226 33.08 -10.69 10.02
N LYS A 227 33.68 -11.64 10.74
CA LYS A 227 34.03 -11.42 12.14
C LYS A 227 35.04 -10.29 12.14
N VAL A 228 34.61 -9.09 12.50
CA VAL A 228 35.53 -8.00 12.86
C VAL A 228 36.39 -8.58 13.97
N SER A 229 37.62 -8.94 13.64
CA SER A 229 38.63 -9.27 14.63
C SER A 229 38.81 -7.97 15.40
N ALA A 230 38.18 -7.89 16.57
CA ALA A 230 38.62 -6.98 17.60
C ALA A 230 40.03 -7.45 17.99
N LYS A 231 41.03 -7.06 17.19
CA LYS A 231 42.34 -6.79 17.76
C LYS A 231 42.08 -5.69 18.76
N ALA A 232 41.92 -6.10 20.02
CA ALA A 232 42.07 -5.22 21.14
C ALA A 232 43.44 -4.56 20.96
N ASP A 233 43.45 -3.32 20.49
CA ASP A 233 44.62 -2.48 20.55
C ASP A 233 44.71 -2.01 22.01
N SER A 234 45.14 -2.93 22.87
CA SER A 234 45.30 -2.72 24.31
C SER A 234 46.46 -1.77 24.65
N ASP A 235 47.17 -1.25 23.65
CA ASP A 235 48.40 -0.47 23.85
C ASP A 235 48.28 1.02 23.49
N ARG A 236 47.11 1.50 23.04
CA ARG A 236 46.92 2.95 22.91
C ARG A 236 46.54 3.56 24.25
N THR A 237 47.57 3.83 25.05
CA THR A 237 47.51 4.75 26.19
C THR A 237 46.82 6.05 25.76
N LEU A 238 45.62 6.26 26.29
CA LEU A 238 44.87 7.51 26.16
C LEU A 238 45.69 8.61 26.86
N THR A 239 46.54 9.27 26.11
CA THR A 239 47.18 10.51 26.55
C THR A 239 46.11 11.59 26.53
N MET A 240 45.51 11.82 27.70
CA MET A 240 44.77 13.05 28.00
C MET A 240 45.79 14.20 27.92
N ALA A 241 45.72 15.00 26.86
CA ALA A 241 46.30 16.32 26.86
C ALA A 241 45.30 17.27 27.55
N TYR A 242 45.83 17.95 28.56
CA TYR A 242 45.18 18.91 29.47
C TYR A 242 44.43 20.02 28.72
#